data_AF-M7SBF8-F1
#
_entry.id   AF-M7SBF8-F1
#
_cell.length_a   1.000
_cell.length_b   1.000
_cell.length_c   1.000
_cell.angle_alpha   90.00
_cell.angle_beta   90.00
_cell.angle_gamma   90.00
#
_symmetry.space_group_name_H-M   'P 1'
#
loop_
_entity.id
_entity.type
_entity.pdbx_description
1 polymer ?
#
loop_
_entity_poly.entity_id
_entity_poly.type
_entity_poly.pdbx_seq_one_letter_code
_entity_poly.pdbx_strand_id
1 'polypeptide(L)'
;MTYIAYLSPGHDTLDGQYLMTNGTTLGFLLSAEPPLQVYTTESSKDGLMEIHTYPIGIVNHALGLHGPKGLMNLVDMVNPQGEKDDDVVQVWDTFRMADDGELLNDGGGQWYTFPVRRGGYIVKWYDGSLGITDDYLPVKISMTEVGKGQYNDIEN
;
A
#
# COMPACT_ATOMS: atom_id res chain seq x y z
N MET A 1 10.01 -8.85 -8.89
CA MET A 1 11.19 -8.46 -8.05
C MET A 1 10.72 -8.29 -6.61
N THR A 2 11.61 -8.18 -5.62
CA THR A 2 11.25 -8.12 -4.19
C THR A 2 11.59 -6.75 -3.59
N TYR A 3 10.66 -6.15 -2.83
CA TYR A 3 10.80 -4.80 -2.25
C TYR A 3 10.34 -4.74 -0.80
N ILE A 4 10.82 -3.72 -0.07
CA ILE A 4 10.28 -3.28 1.21
C ILE A 4 9.60 -1.93 1.02
N ALA A 5 8.38 -1.78 1.54
CA ALA A 5 7.59 -0.55 1.44
C ALA A 5 7.67 0.30 2.72
N TYR A 6 7.81 1.62 2.56
CA TYR A 6 7.85 2.58 3.66
C TYR A 6 7.21 3.91 3.29
N LEU A 7 6.86 4.70 4.31
CA LEU A 7 6.32 6.05 4.15
C LEU A 7 7.47 7.05 3.95
N SER A 8 7.33 7.88 2.92
CA SER A 8 8.35 8.80 2.41
C SER A 8 8.10 10.26 2.83
N PRO A 9 9.10 11.16 2.72
CA PRO A 9 9.21 12.33 3.59
C PRO A 9 8.11 13.36 3.41
N GLY A 10 7.71 13.95 4.54
CA GLY A 10 6.68 15.01 4.61
C GLY A 10 6.20 15.29 6.03
N HIS A 11 6.37 14.33 6.94
CA HIS A 11 5.98 14.45 8.34
C HIS A 11 6.97 13.69 9.25
N ASP A 12 7.56 14.38 10.23
CA ASP A 12 8.62 13.85 11.12
C ASP A 12 8.22 12.54 11.84
N THR A 13 6.93 12.31 12.06
CA THR A 13 6.41 11.11 12.74
C THR A 13 6.17 9.92 11.81
N LEU A 14 6.13 10.14 10.49
CA LEU A 14 5.83 9.12 9.49
C LEU A 14 7.03 8.81 8.59
N ASP A 15 7.99 9.72 8.49
CA ASP A 15 9.13 9.57 7.60
C ASP A 15 9.97 8.33 7.95
N GLY A 16 10.27 7.53 6.93
CA GLY A 16 11.02 6.28 7.05
C GLY A 16 10.30 5.14 7.76
N GLN A 17 9.04 5.31 8.16
CA GLN A 17 8.28 4.25 8.84
C GLN A 17 7.88 3.16 7.86
N TYR A 18 8.12 1.90 8.23
CA TYR A 18 7.73 0.76 7.40
C TYR A 18 6.22 0.62 7.31
N LEU A 19 5.76 0.27 6.11
CA LEU A 19 4.40 -0.18 5.92
C LEU A 19 4.27 -1.59 6.50
N MET A 20 3.23 -1.81 7.31
CA MET A 20 2.94 -3.08 7.95
C MET A 20 1.48 -3.46 7.69
N THR A 21 1.16 -4.74 7.84
CA THR A 21 -0.21 -5.25 7.74
C THR A 21 -0.79 -5.47 9.14
N ASN A 22 -2.10 -5.27 9.28
CA ASN A 22 -2.86 -5.76 10.43
C ASN A 22 -4.10 -6.49 9.93
N GLY A 23 -3.95 -7.81 9.80
CA GLY A 23 -4.90 -8.64 9.07
C GLY A 23 -4.86 -8.25 7.59
N THR A 24 -5.83 -7.46 7.15
CA THR A 24 -5.98 -7.06 5.74
C THR A 24 -5.65 -5.59 5.47
N THR A 25 -5.55 -4.74 6.49
CA THR A 25 -5.34 -3.29 6.25
C THR A 25 -3.88 -2.91 6.43
N LEU A 26 -3.38 -2.02 5.56
CA LEU A 26 -1.99 -1.55 5.61
C LEU A 26 -1.87 -0.18 6.27
N GLY A 27 -0.77 -0.03 7.02
CA GLY A 27 -0.51 1.19 7.77
C GLY A 27 0.83 1.19 8.49
N PHE A 28 1.10 2.28 9.20
CA PHE A 28 2.09 2.30 10.26
C PHE A 28 1.39 1.98 11.58
N LEU A 29 1.77 0.89 12.23
CA LEU A 29 1.10 0.39 13.43
C LEU A 29 2.13 0.18 14.53
N LEU A 30 1.76 0.47 15.78
CA LEU A 30 2.68 0.35 16.93
C LEU A 30 2.98 -1.12 17.32
N SER A 31 2.60 -2.10 16.50
CA SER A 31 2.87 -3.52 16.72
C SER A 31 4.25 -3.90 16.17
N ALA A 32 4.91 -4.87 16.81
CA ALA A 32 6.20 -5.42 16.40
C ALA A 32 6.11 -6.36 15.18
N GLU A 33 5.22 -6.07 14.24
CA GLU A 33 5.11 -6.85 13.00
C GLU A 33 6.31 -6.54 12.09
N PRO A 34 6.81 -7.53 11.32
CA PRO A 34 7.90 -7.27 10.38
C PRO A 34 7.45 -6.28 9.29
N PRO A 35 8.38 -5.49 8.72
CA PRO A 35 8.11 -4.67 7.55
C PRO A 35 7.50 -5.48 6.41
N LEU A 36 6.56 -4.86 5.70
CA LEU A 36 5.94 -5.52 4.55
C LEU A 36 6.94 -5.68 3.41
N GLN A 37 7.26 -6.94 3.13
CA GLN A 37 7.94 -7.36 1.93
C GLN A 37 6.92 -7.66 0.83
N VAL A 38 7.16 -7.15 -0.38
CA VAL A 38 6.27 -7.36 -1.53
C VAL A 38 7.03 -7.87 -2.75
N TYR A 39 6.29 -8.54 -3.63
CA TYR A 39 6.75 -9.12 -4.88
C TYR A 39 6.01 -8.48 -6.04
N THR A 40 6.73 -7.98 -7.03
CA THR A 40 6.12 -7.27 -8.15
C THR A 40 6.14 -8.11 -9.43
N THR A 41 5.06 -8.02 -10.18
CA THR A 41 4.94 -8.52 -11.56
C THR A 41 4.24 -7.51 -12.43
N GLU A 42 4.49 -7.56 -13.74
CA GLU A 42 3.72 -6.81 -14.71
C GLU A 42 2.25 -7.25 -14.64
N SER A 43 1.35 -6.28 -14.70
CA SER A 43 -0.08 -6.54 -14.84
C SER A 43 -0.43 -6.78 -16.31
N SER A 44 -1.68 -7.19 -16.58
CA SER A 44 -2.20 -7.28 -17.96
C SER A 44 -2.42 -5.91 -18.62
N LYS A 45 -2.34 -4.81 -17.86
CA LYS A 45 -2.48 -3.44 -18.34
C LYS A 45 -1.10 -2.83 -18.56
N ASP A 46 -0.93 -2.20 -19.72
CA ASP A 46 0.35 -1.65 -20.14
C ASP A 46 0.90 -0.61 -19.14
N GLY A 47 2.17 -0.77 -18.77
CA GLY A 47 2.85 0.09 -17.80
C GLY A 47 2.43 -0.05 -16.34
N LEU A 48 1.51 -0.97 -16.02
CA LEU A 48 1.00 -1.18 -14.66
C LEU A 48 1.48 -2.51 -14.08
N MET A 49 1.50 -2.59 -12.75
CA MET A 49 2.03 -3.73 -12.00
C MET A 49 1.03 -4.25 -10.97
N GLU A 50 1.16 -5.53 -10.66
CA GLU A 50 0.57 -6.15 -9.48
C GLU A 50 1.62 -6.27 -8.39
N ILE A 51 1.20 -6.05 -7.14
CA ILE A 51 2.08 -6.04 -5.97
C ILE A 51 1.61 -7.14 -5.02
N HIS A 52 2.30 -8.27 -4.99
CA HIS A 52 1.94 -9.46 -4.22
C HIS A 52 2.59 -9.43 -2.83
N THR A 53 1.85 -9.80 -1.79
CA THR A 53 2.34 -9.85 -0.40
C THR A 53 3.04 -11.18 -0.05
N TYR A 54 2.96 -12.14 -0.96
CA TYR A 54 3.60 -13.45 -0.88
C TYR A 54 4.32 -13.77 -2.19
N PRO A 55 5.27 -14.74 -2.21
CA PRO A 55 5.88 -15.18 -3.44
C PRO A 55 4.83 -15.59 -4.49
N ILE A 56 4.99 -15.05 -5.70
CA ILE A 56 4.04 -15.24 -6.80
C ILE A 56 3.86 -16.74 -7.08
N GLY A 57 2.60 -17.19 -7.14
CA GLY A 57 2.24 -18.58 -7.40
C GLY A 57 2.14 -19.47 -6.15
N ILE A 58 2.44 -18.95 -4.95
CA ILE A 58 2.26 -19.68 -3.69
C ILE A 58 0.93 -19.34 -3.03
N VAL A 59 0.66 -18.05 -2.85
CA VAL A 59 -0.58 -17.53 -2.28
C VAL A 59 -1.11 -16.44 -3.22
N ASN A 60 -2.39 -16.53 -3.59
CA ASN A 60 -3.02 -15.55 -4.48
C ASN A 60 -3.48 -14.31 -3.70
N HIS A 61 -2.53 -13.49 -3.26
CA HIS A 61 -2.77 -12.24 -2.55
C HIS A 61 -2.03 -11.10 -3.23
N ALA A 62 -2.69 -9.94 -3.36
CA ALA A 62 -2.08 -8.73 -3.86
C ALA A 62 -2.53 -7.52 -3.06
N LEU A 63 -1.66 -6.53 -2.93
CA LEU A 63 -2.07 -5.20 -2.51
C LEU A 63 -3.10 -4.66 -3.48
N GLY A 64 -4.12 -4.03 -2.92
CA GLY A 64 -5.16 -3.40 -3.68
C GLY A 64 -5.85 -2.28 -2.91
N LEU A 65 -6.71 -1.57 -3.60
CA LEU A 65 -7.63 -0.60 -3.02
C LEU A 65 -8.99 -1.25 -2.86
N HIS A 66 -9.54 -1.13 -1.65
CA HIS A 66 -10.85 -1.65 -1.31
C HIS A 66 -11.65 -0.66 -0.47
N GLY A 67 -12.88 -0.36 -0.88
CA GLY A 67 -13.79 0.51 -0.15
C GLY A 67 -14.70 1.34 -1.05
N PRO A 68 -15.49 2.25 -0.48
CA PRO A 68 -16.37 3.11 -1.27
C PRO A 68 -15.57 4.04 -2.20
N LYS A 69 -16.21 4.47 -3.29
CA LYS A 69 -15.71 5.60 -4.10
C LYS A 69 -15.47 6.80 -3.19
N GLY A 70 -14.44 7.59 -3.46
CA GLY A 70 -14.02 8.67 -2.58
C GLY A 70 -12.85 8.33 -1.70
N LEU A 71 -12.92 7.22 -0.97
CA LEU A 71 -11.93 6.88 0.05
C LEU A 71 -11.79 5.37 0.21
N MET A 72 -10.73 4.83 -0.40
CA MET A 72 -10.44 3.40 -0.41
C MET A 72 -9.28 3.09 0.53
N ASN A 73 -9.35 1.96 1.24
CA ASN A 73 -8.25 1.51 2.07
C ASN A 73 -7.21 0.78 1.20
N LEU A 74 -5.92 0.94 1.50
CA LEU A 74 -4.89 0.04 0.99
C LEU A 74 -4.94 -1.26 1.79
N VAL A 75 -5.16 -2.37 1.09
CA VAL A 75 -5.40 -3.68 1.71
C VAL A 75 -4.55 -4.79 1.08
N ASP A 76 -4.25 -5.82 1.86
CA ASP A 76 -3.83 -7.12 1.35
C ASP A 76 -5.09 -7.90 0.93
N MET A 77 -5.27 -8.03 -0.39
CA MET A 77 -6.48 -8.58 -0.99
C MET A 77 -6.31 -10.06 -1.26
N VAL A 78 -7.15 -10.87 -0.60
CA VAL A 78 -7.24 -12.31 -0.87
C VAL A 78 -7.95 -12.54 -2.19
N ASN A 79 -7.34 -13.34 -3.07
CA ASN A 79 -7.87 -13.71 -4.37
C ASN A 79 -8.40 -12.48 -5.16
N PRO A 80 -7.50 -11.56 -5.56
CA PRO A 80 -7.91 -10.28 -6.15
C PRO A 80 -8.79 -10.42 -7.40
N GLN A 81 -8.61 -11.50 -8.15
CA GLN A 81 -9.41 -11.85 -9.35
C GLN A 81 -10.78 -12.49 -9.02
N GLY A 82 -11.12 -12.62 -7.74
CA GLY A 82 -12.33 -13.26 -7.24
C GLY A 82 -13.62 -12.46 -7.48
N GLU A 83 -14.67 -12.87 -6.77
CA GLU A 83 -15.97 -12.18 -6.83
C GLU A 83 -15.84 -10.72 -6.42
N LYS A 84 -16.48 -9.85 -7.20
CA LYS A 84 -16.49 -8.41 -6.96
C LYS A 84 -17.80 -8.04 -6.28
N ASP A 85 -17.71 -7.16 -5.31
CA ASP A 85 -18.85 -6.46 -4.74
C ASP A 85 -19.07 -5.17 -5.53
N ASP A 86 -20.21 -5.06 -6.21
CA ASP A 86 -20.54 -3.93 -7.08
C ASP A 86 -20.71 -2.60 -6.31
N ASP A 87 -20.91 -2.66 -4.99
CA ASP A 87 -21.13 -1.48 -4.14
C ASP A 87 -19.81 -0.84 -3.67
N VAL A 88 -18.67 -1.52 -3.85
CA VAL A 88 -17.35 -1.03 -3.46
C VAL A 88 -16.36 -1.09 -4.62
N VAL A 89 -15.37 -0.23 -4.58
CA VAL A 89 -14.23 -0.32 -5.51
C VAL A 89 -13.31 -1.42 -5.01
N GLN A 90 -12.88 -2.28 -5.94
CA GLN A 90 -11.89 -3.33 -5.71
C GLN A 90 -10.92 -3.36 -6.90
N VAL A 91 -9.70 -2.86 -6.70
CA VAL A 91 -8.66 -2.81 -7.75
C VAL A 91 -7.30 -3.19 -7.18
N TRP A 92 -6.48 -3.91 -7.94
CA TRP A 92 -5.15 -4.39 -7.53
C TRP A 92 -4.08 -4.27 -8.64
N ASP A 93 -4.51 -3.87 -9.83
CA ASP A 93 -3.73 -3.84 -11.06
C ASP A 93 -3.63 -2.42 -11.64
N THR A 94 -3.73 -1.40 -10.77
CA THR A 94 -3.69 0.02 -11.14
C THR A 94 -2.44 0.74 -10.65
N PHE A 95 -1.46 -0.02 -10.14
CA PHE A 95 -0.24 0.53 -9.57
C PHE A 95 0.85 0.68 -10.62
N ARG A 96 1.75 1.63 -10.38
CA ARG A 96 2.99 1.80 -11.11
C ARG A 96 4.09 2.23 -10.15
N MET A 97 5.32 1.88 -10.46
CA MET A 97 6.50 2.36 -9.72
C MET A 97 7.16 3.47 -10.53
N ALA A 98 7.39 4.63 -9.91
CA ALA A 98 8.17 5.70 -10.50
C ALA A 98 9.67 5.34 -10.50
N ASP A 99 10.45 6.07 -11.30
CA ASP A 99 11.91 5.84 -11.42
C ASP A 99 12.66 6.04 -10.10
N ASP A 100 12.11 6.83 -9.18
CA ASP A 100 12.65 7.08 -7.84
C ASP A 100 12.14 6.10 -6.77
N GLY A 101 11.36 5.09 -7.17
CA GLY A 101 10.79 4.09 -6.27
C GLY A 101 9.48 4.51 -5.60
N GLU A 102 8.89 5.66 -5.94
CA GLU A 102 7.55 6.03 -5.46
C GLU A 102 6.46 5.11 -6.05
N LEU A 103 5.59 4.59 -5.18
CA LEU A 103 4.40 3.85 -5.57
C LEU A 103 3.29 4.82 -5.95
N LEU A 104 2.92 4.83 -7.22
CA LEU A 104 1.81 5.61 -7.75
C LEU A 104 0.62 4.71 -8.10
N ASN A 105 -0.53 5.35 -8.31
CA ASN A 105 -1.74 4.71 -8.78
C ASN A 105 -2.32 5.52 -9.95
N ASP A 106 -2.78 4.83 -11.00
CA ASP A 106 -3.38 5.45 -12.18
C ASP A 106 -4.87 5.83 -11.99
N GLY A 107 -5.47 5.48 -10.84
CA GLY A 107 -6.72 6.08 -10.39
C GLY A 107 -6.51 7.55 -10.04
N GLY A 108 -7.44 8.44 -10.37
CA GLY A 108 -7.33 9.85 -9.96
C GLY A 108 -7.42 9.98 -8.43
N GLY A 109 -6.36 10.47 -7.77
CA GLY A 109 -6.33 10.67 -6.31
C GLY A 109 -4.92 10.75 -5.74
N GLN A 110 -4.80 10.63 -4.42
CA GLN A 110 -3.53 10.69 -3.69
C GLN A 110 -3.54 9.79 -2.44
N TRP A 111 -2.33 9.44 -1.96
CA TRP A 111 -2.15 8.69 -0.72
C TRP A 111 -2.28 9.58 0.51
N TYR A 112 -3.03 9.08 1.50
CA TYR A 112 -3.22 9.73 2.79
C TYR A 112 -3.13 8.73 3.93
N THR A 113 -2.71 9.21 5.09
CA THR A 113 -2.78 8.46 6.35
C THR A 113 -3.88 8.98 7.25
N PHE A 114 -4.53 8.07 7.97
CA PHE A 114 -5.58 8.35 8.93
C PHE A 114 -5.19 7.77 10.29
N PRO A 115 -5.20 8.55 11.37
CA PRO A 115 -4.85 8.06 12.69
C PRO A 115 -5.88 7.02 13.15
N VAL A 116 -5.40 5.97 13.82
CA VAL A 116 -6.28 4.99 14.47
C VAL A 116 -6.33 5.22 15.98
N ARG A 117 -7.48 4.96 16.60
CA ARG A 117 -7.74 5.28 18.02
C ARG A 117 -6.73 4.70 19.02
N ARG A 118 -6.03 3.63 18.66
CA ARG A 118 -5.03 2.95 19.51
C ARG A 118 -3.57 3.35 19.19
N GLY A 119 -3.38 4.39 18.37
CA GLY A 119 -2.08 4.83 17.90
C GLY A 119 -1.67 4.14 16.60
N GLY A 120 -0.90 4.86 15.78
CA GLY A 120 -0.59 4.47 14.41
C GLY A 120 -1.54 5.10 13.39
N TYR A 121 -1.31 4.75 12.13
CA TYR A 121 -2.01 5.30 10.97
C TYR A 121 -2.30 4.20 9.96
N ILE A 122 -3.46 4.26 9.32
CA ILE A 122 -3.78 3.42 8.15
C ILE A 122 -3.63 4.24 6.88
N VAL A 123 -3.20 3.60 5.79
CA VAL A 123 -3.01 4.24 4.49
C VAL A 123 -4.26 4.06 3.63
N LYS A 124 -4.68 5.15 2.99
CA LYS A 124 -5.86 5.20 2.12
C LYS A 124 -5.56 5.97 0.84
N TRP A 125 -6.31 5.65 -0.20
CA TRP A 125 -6.38 6.42 -1.44
C TRP A 125 -7.61 7.33 -1.40
N TYR A 126 -7.38 8.63 -1.54
CA TYR A 126 -8.44 9.64 -1.55
C TYR A 126 -8.52 10.30 -2.93
N ASP A 127 -9.69 10.26 -3.56
CA ASP A 127 -9.92 10.80 -4.91
C ASP A 127 -10.46 12.24 -4.93
N GLY A 128 -10.71 12.83 -3.76
CA GLY A 128 -11.22 14.19 -3.62
C GLY A 128 -12.75 14.34 -3.62
N SER A 129 -13.51 13.26 -3.84
CA SER A 129 -14.98 13.34 -3.98
C SER A 129 -15.77 13.28 -2.68
N LEU A 130 -15.16 12.81 -1.57
CA LEU A 130 -15.82 12.75 -0.25
C LEU A 130 -15.38 13.90 0.65
N GLY A 131 -16.33 14.53 1.34
CA GLY A 131 -16.01 15.45 2.42
C GLY A 131 -15.48 14.68 3.64
N ILE A 132 -14.19 14.82 3.93
CA ILE A 132 -13.53 14.17 5.08
C ILE A 132 -13.37 15.18 6.21
N THR A 133 -13.88 14.85 7.40
CA THR A 133 -13.81 15.70 8.61
C THR A 133 -12.82 15.20 9.65
N ASP A 134 -12.19 14.05 9.42
CA ASP A 134 -11.18 13.47 10.30
C ASP A 134 -9.81 14.13 10.07
N ASP A 135 -8.90 13.98 11.03
CA ASP A 135 -7.49 14.34 10.83
C ASP A 135 -6.86 13.35 9.83
N TYR A 136 -6.26 13.87 8.75
CA TYR A 136 -5.52 13.06 7.78
C TYR A 136 -4.30 13.82 7.28
N LEU A 137 -3.25 13.08 6.91
CA LEU A 137 -2.01 13.66 6.41
C LEU A 137 -1.66 13.07 5.05
N PRO A 138 -1.26 13.90 4.07
CA PRO A 138 -0.78 13.38 2.79
C PRO A 138 0.52 12.60 3.03
N VAL A 139 0.69 11.49 2.31
CA VAL A 139 1.92 10.70 2.38
C VAL A 139 2.36 10.28 0.99
N LYS A 140 3.61 9.81 0.92
CA LYS A 140 4.10 9.03 -0.21
C LYS A 140 4.46 7.63 0.28
N ILE A 141 4.30 6.65 -0.58
CA ILE A 141 4.78 5.29 -0.34
C ILE A 141 5.97 5.09 -1.26
N SER A 142 7.12 4.71 -0.70
CA SER A 142 8.30 4.33 -1.48
C SER A 142 8.61 2.85 -1.29
N MET A 143 9.18 2.27 -2.34
CA MET A 143 9.58 0.87 -2.41
C MET A 143 11.06 0.79 -2.75
N THR A 144 11.82 0.05 -1.93
CA THR A 144 13.25 -0.20 -2.16
C THR A 144 13.48 -1.68 -2.39
N GLU A 145 14.25 -2.02 -3.42
CA GLU A 145 14.57 -3.40 -3.77
C GLU A 145 15.38 -4.06 -2.63
N VAL A 146 14.96 -5.25 -2.20
CA VAL A 146 15.69 -6.02 -1.18
C VAL A 146 17.09 -6.34 -1.71
N GLY A 147 18.13 -6.05 -0.92
CA GLY A 147 19.53 -6.23 -1.32
C GLY A 147 20.17 -5.00 -1.98
N LYS A 148 19.41 -3.93 -2.26
CA LYS A 148 19.93 -2.63 -2.71
C LYS A 148 19.43 -1.51 -1.78
N GLY A 149 20.24 -1.10 -0.80
CA GLY A 149 19.92 0.01 0.09
C GLY A 149 20.56 -0.13 1.47
N GLN A 150 20.32 0.84 2.36
CA GLN A 150 20.82 0.83 3.75
C GLN A 150 20.10 -0.18 4.67
N TYR A 151 19.16 -0.96 4.16
CA TYR A 151 18.18 -1.72 4.94
C TYR A 151 18.24 -3.22 4.66
N ASN A 152 19.46 -3.78 4.65
CA ASN A 152 19.72 -5.20 4.39
C ASN A 152 19.55 -6.12 5.63
N ASP A 153 19.21 -5.56 6.81
CA ASP A 153 19.19 -6.31 8.08
C ASP A 153 17.76 -6.60 8.58
N ILE A 154 16.88 -7.17 7.72
CA ILE A 154 15.58 -7.71 8.18
C ILE A 154 15.61 -9.24 8.30
N GLU A 155 16.79 -9.85 8.22
CA GLU A 155 16.98 -11.25 8.61
C GLU A 155 17.92 -11.34 9.82
N ASN A 156 17.33 -11.53 11.00
CA ASN A 156 17.91 -12.29 12.11
C ASN A 156 16.81 -12.90 12.97
#